data_AF-W6M1J7-F1
#
_entry.id   AF-W6M1J7-F1
#
_cell.length_a   1.000
_cell.length_b   1.000
_cell.length_c   1.000
_cell.angle_alpha   90.00
_cell.angle_beta   90.00
_cell.angle_gamma   90.00
#
_symmetry.space_group_name_H-M   'P 1'
#
loop_
_entity.id
_entity.type
_entity.pdbx_description
1 polymer ?
#
loop_
_entity_poly.entity_id
_entity_poly.type
_entity_poly.pdbx_seq_one_letter_code
_entity_poly.pdbx_strand_id
1 'polypeptide(L)'
;MSETWLGLLGGVVLILLANWLLVRFGGKSANYAATLVALVTVGLYVPYAILRWPGGDRFALHLAIFLLTSLGCGILFRANGRNEALHWGPAVISGFFVLVAVSGALFAIVAERGITPSLSRWLFPATSSGREVTSVFPGVISHDFQKKEALYNDYLQQVEAQRQRGWQVRKGWLNEPLVDVPTVFRVAVQTREGQPVTEAEAGGEFLRPSDSKRDMPFKLTETEPGLYQSTVTLPLAGRWNLVLRVRRGEDIHEVRAVTEILGR
;
A
#
# COMPACT_ATOMS: atom_id res chain seq x y z
N MET A 1 -1.71 -0.68 -14.20
CA MET A 1 -2.93 -1.15 -13.49
C MET A 1 -3.80 -2.09 -14.33
N SER A 2 -3.59 -2.25 -15.64
CA SER A 2 -4.42 -3.06 -16.55
C SER A 2 -4.08 -4.56 -16.56
N GLU A 3 -2.79 -4.92 -16.47
CA GLU A 3 -2.29 -6.29 -16.61
C GLU A 3 -2.91 -7.30 -15.61
N THR A 4 -3.10 -6.89 -14.35
CA THR A 4 -3.56 -7.81 -13.29
C THR A 4 -5.06 -8.11 -13.38
N TRP A 5 -5.87 -7.13 -13.77
CA TRP A 5 -7.31 -7.32 -13.96
C TRP A 5 -7.61 -8.15 -15.21
N LEU A 6 -6.78 -8.00 -16.26
CA LEU A 6 -6.85 -8.85 -17.45
C LEU A 6 -6.51 -10.31 -17.13
N GLY A 7 -5.51 -10.56 -16.28
CA GLY A 7 -5.18 -11.92 -15.82
C GLY A 7 -6.29 -12.57 -15.01
N LEU A 8 -6.93 -11.81 -14.12
CA LEU A 8 -8.06 -12.29 -13.30
C LEU A 8 -9.28 -12.63 -14.17
N LEU A 9 -9.71 -11.70 -15.02
CA LEU A 9 -10.84 -11.91 -15.93
C LEU A 9 -10.57 -13.05 -16.91
N GLY A 10 -9.36 -13.12 -17.47
CA GLY A 10 -8.93 -14.20 -18.34
C GLY A 10 -8.99 -15.56 -17.64
N GLY A 11 -8.52 -15.66 -16.40
CA GLY A 11 -8.60 -16.89 -15.60
C GLY A 11 -10.05 -17.32 -15.34
N VAL A 12 -10.94 -16.38 -14.98
CA VAL A 12 -12.37 -16.67 -14.76
C VAL A 12 -13.03 -17.20 -16.04
N VAL A 13 -12.80 -16.56 -17.18
CA VAL A 13 -13.34 -17.01 -18.48
C VAL A 13 -12.83 -18.40 -18.83
N LEU A 14 -11.54 -18.68 -18.60
CA LEU A 14 -10.95 -19.98 -18.88
C LEU A 14 -11.54 -21.09 -18.00
N ILE A 15 -11.80 -20.80 -16.72
CA ILE A 15 -12.46 -21.72 -15.78
C ILE A 15 -13.90 -22.00 -16.19
N LEU A 16 -14.64 -20.96 -16.62
CA LEU A 16 -16.00 -21.10 -17.14
C LEU A 16 -16.05 -21.98 -18.38
N LEU A 17 -15.15 -21.73 -19.35
CA LEU A 17 -15.05 -22.50 -20.59
C LEU A 17 -14.65 -23.96 -20.31
N ALA A 18 -13.68 -24.20 -19.43
CA ALA A 18 -13.25 -25.53 -19.07
C ALA A 18 -14.37 -26.35 -18.42
N ASN A 19 -15.12 -25.74 -17.48
CA ASN A 19 -16.29 -26.36 -16.87
C ASN A 19 -17.39 -26.66 -17.90
N TRP A 20 -17.70 -25.69 -18.76
CA TRP A 20 -18.72 -25.84 -19.80
C TRP A 20 -18.36 -26.95 -20.79
N LEU A 21 -17.11 -27.01 -21.27
CA LEU A 21 -16.61 -28.04 -22.18
C LEU A 21 -16.70 -29.44 -21.57
N LEU A 22 -16.27 -29.60 -20.31
CA LEU A 22 -16.31 -30.89 -19.62
C LEU A 22 -17.73 -31.42 -19.43
N VAL A 23 -18.69 -30.54 -19.14
CA VAL A 23 -20.10 -30.90 -19.01
C VAL A 23 -20.73 -31.18 -20.39
N ARG A 24 -20.45 -30.34 -21.40
CA ARG A 24 -21.09 -30.40 -22.72
C ARG A 24 -20.58 -31.53 -23.61
N PHE A 25 -19.27 -31.82 -23.55
CA PHE A 25 -18.61 -32.81 -24.41
C PHE A 25 -18.15 -34.06 -23.64
N GLY A 26 -17.84 -33.92 -22.35
CA GLY A 26 -17.34 -35.04 -21.54
C GLY A 26 -18.44 -35.96 -20.98
N GLY A 27 -19.71 -35.56 -21.06
CA GLY A 27 -20.83 -36.30 -20.46
C GLY A 27 -20.69 -36.52 -18.95
N LYS A 28 -19.80 -35.77 -18.29
CA LYS A 28 -19.51 -35.89 -16.86
C LYS A 28 -20.50 -35.07 -16.05
N SER A 29 -20.74 -35.48 -14.81
CA SER A 29 -21.58 -34.70 -13.89
C SER A 29 -20.96 -33.32 -13.63
N ALA A 30 -21.81 -32.30 -13.50
CA ALA A 30 -21.37 -30.93 -13.24
C ALA A 30 -20.47 -30.82 -11.99
N ASN A 31 -20.73 -31.66 -10.97
CA ASN A 31 -19.91 -31.72 -9.76
C ASN A 31 -18.49 -32.24 -10.03
N TYR A 32 -18.36 -33.26 -10.89
CA TYR A 32 -17.05 -33.81 -11.25
C TYR A 32 -16.24 -32.79 -12.05
N ALA A 33 -16.87 -32.12 -13.03
CA ALA A 33 -16.24 -31.07 -13.82
C ALA A 33 -15.74 -29.92 -12.92
N ALA A 34 -16.59 -29.41 -12.03
CA ALA A 34 -16.25 -28.33 -11.10
C ALA A 34 -15.11 -28.69 -10.14
N THR A 35 -15.12 -29.91 -9.59
CA THR A 35 -14.08 -30.38 -8.67
C THR A 35 -12.75 -30.55 -9.40
N LEU A 36 -12.77 -31.15 -10.59
CA LEU A 36 -11.57 -31.33 -11.40
C LEU A 36 -10.95 -30.00 -11.80
N VAL A 37 -11.74 -29.05 -12.30
CA VAL A 37 -11.25 -27.73 -12.70
C VAL A 37 -10.73 -26.93 -11.49
N ALA A 38 -11.38 -27.04 -10.33
CA ALA A 38 -10.90 -26.41 -9.10
C ALA A 38 -9.52 -26.97 -8.68
N LEU A 39 -9.37 -28.30 -8.66
CA LEU A 39 -8.10 -28.95 -8.33
C LEU A 39 -6.98 -28.59 -9.31
N VAL A 40 -7.27 -28.60 -10.61
CA VAL A 40 -6.33 -28.18 -11.66
C VAL A 40 -5.94 -26.72 -11.48
N THR A 41 -6.90 -25.86 -11.14
CA THR A 41 -6.62 -24.44 -10.91
C THR A 41 -5.70 -24.23 -9.72
N VAL A 42 -5.92 -24.92 -8.59
CA VAL A 42 -4.99 -24.88 -7.45
C VAL A 42 -3.62 -25.40 -7.87
N GLY A 43 -3.58 -26.55 -8.55
CA GLY A 43 -2.34 -27.20 -8.97
C GLY A 43 -1.50 -26.41 -9.98
N LEU A 44 -2.12 -25.52 -10.77
CA LEU A 44 -1.40 -24.65 -11.71
C LEU A 44 -1.13 -23.26 -11.13
N TYR A 45 -2.13 -22.65 -10.50
CA TYR A 45 -2.05 -21.28 -10.02
C TYR A 45 -1.16 -21.14 -8.79
N VAL A 46 -1.22 -22.08 -7.84
CA VAL A 46 -0.39 -21.98 -6.61
C VAL A 46 1.10 -22.08 -6.94
N PRO A 47 1.59 -23.07 -7.73
CA PRO A 47 3.01 -23.10 -8.13
C PRO A 47 3.41 -21.88 -8.95
N TYR A 48 2.56 -21.41 -9.86
CA TYR A 48 2.82 -20.18 -10.61
C TYR A 48 2.95 -18.97 -9.68
N ALA A 49 2.07 -18.83 -8.68
CA ALA A 49 2.10 -17.73 -7.71
C ALA A 49 3.30 -17.82 -6.77
N ILE A 50 3.79 -19.02 -6.44
CA ILE A 50 5.05 -19.20 -5.70
C ILE A 50 6.23 -18.68 -6.52
N LEU A 51 6.27 -18.97 -7.83
CA LEU A 51 7.34 -18.52 -8.72
C LEU A 51 7.25 -17.02 -9.06
N ARG A 52 6.03 -16.49 -9.16
CA ARG A 52 5.77 -15.07 -9.47
C ARG A 52 4.82 -14.47 -8.45
N TRP A 53 5.35 -14.20 -7.26
CA TRP A 53 4.57 -13.69 -6.14
C TRP A 53 3.83 -12.38 -6.48
N PRO A 54 2.48 -12.39 -6.54
CA PRO A 54 1.70 -11.21 -6.91
C PRO A 54 1.39 -10.29 -5.71
N GLY A 55 1.71 -10.72 -4.49
CA GLY A 55 1.29 -10.13 -3.21
C GLY A 55 0.20 -10.96 -2.52
N GLY A 56 0.22 -11.04 -1.18
CA GLY A 56 -0.67 -11.92 -0.40
C GLY A 56 -2.15 -11.67 -0.65
N ASP A 57 -2.59 -10.41 -0.62
CA ASP A 57 -3.99 -10.05 -0.84
C ASP A 57 -4.46 -10.41 -2.26
N ARG A 58 -3.60 -10.19 -3.26
CA ARG A 58 -3.92 -10.50 -4.66
C ARG A 58 -4.00 -11.99 -4.89
N PHE A 59 -3.06 -12.75 -4.32
CA PHE A 59 -3.07 -14.21 -4.37
C PHE A 59 -4.36 -14.76 -3.77
N ALA A 60 -4.73 -14.30 -2.57
CA ALA A 60 -5.95 -14.74 -1.89
C ALA A 60 -7.21 -14.44 -2.73
N LEU A 61 -7.30 -13.23 -3.30
CA LEU A 61 -8.43 -12.83 -4.12
C LEU A 61 -8.58 -13.67 -5.39
N HIS A 62 -7.49 -13.92 -6.13
CA HIS A 62 -7.53 -14.73 -7.35
C HIS A 62 -7.91 -16.18 -7.03
N LEU A 63 -7.29 -16.77 -6.01
CA LEU A 63 -7.56 -18.14 -5.61
C LEU A 63 -9.03 -18.29 -5.17
N ALA A 64 -9.53 -17.37 -4.35
CA ALA A 64 -10.92 -17.38 -3.91
C ALA A 64 -11.90 -17.27 -5.09
N ILE A 65 -11.70 -16.29 -5.98
CA ILE A 65 -12.59 -16.07 -7.13
C ILE A 65 -12.57 -17.26 -8.08
N PHE A 66 -11.40 -17.84 -8.38
CA PHE A 66 -11.29 -18.99 -9.26
C PHE A 66 -12.00 -20.22 -8.70
N LEU A 67 -11.82 -20.50 -7.41
CA LEU A 67 -12.51 -21.61 -6.74
C LEU A 67 -14.02 -21.40 -6.67
N LEU A 68 -14.47 -20.18 -6.32
CA LEU A 68 -15.89 -19.80 -6.31
C LEU A 68 -16.52 -19.92 -7.70
N THR A 69 -15.80 -19.52 -8.75
CA THR A 69 -16.27 -19.64 -10.14
C THR A 69 -16.45 -21.10 -10.53
N SER A 70 -15.48 -21.96 -10.23
CA SER A 70 -15.57 -23.40 -10.54
C SER A 70 -16.71 -24.06 -9.76
N LEU A 71 -16.83 -23.76 -8.47
CA LEU A 71 -17.91 -24.28 -7.63
C LEU A 71 -19.29 -23.79 -8.10
N GLY A 72 -19.40 -22.50 -8.46
CA GLY A 72 -20.60 -21.89 -9.02
C GLY A 72 -21.05 -22.58 -10.32
N CYS A 73 -20.11 -22.92 -11.20
CA CYS A 73 -20.41 -23.72 -12.40
C CYS A 73 -21.03 -25.08 -12.04
N GLY A 74 -20.47 -25.78 -11.04
CA GLY A 74 -20.99 -27.05 -10.57
C GLY A 74 -22.43 -26.96 -10.08
N ILE A 75 -22.78 -25.86 -9.40
CA ILE A 75 -24.14 -25.62 -8.90
C ILE A 75 -25.09 -25.22 -10.04
N LEU A 76 -24.70 -24.25 -10.88
CA LEU A 76 -25.52 -23.70 -11.96
C LEU A 76 -25.79 -24.72 -13.06
N PHE A 77 -24.78 -25.48 -13.49
CA PHE A 77 -24.95 -26.51 -14.52
C PHE A 77 -25.71 -27.74 -14.01
N ARG A 78 -25.81 -27.94 -12.69
CA ARG A 78 -26.68 -28.98 -12.09
C ARG A 78 -28.16 -28.58 -12.11
N ALA A 79 -28.46 -27.30 -11.86
CA ALA A 79 -29.82 -26.78 -11.84
C ALA A 79 -30.55 -26.91 -13.19
N ASN A 80 -29.80 -27.01 -14.30
CA ASN A 80 -30.36 -27.16 -15.65
C ASN A 80 -30.73 -28.62 -16.02
N GLY A 81 -30.46 -29.61 -15.14
CA GLY A 81 -30.57 -31.04 -15.46
C GLY A 81 -31.47 -31.88 -14.56
N ARG A 82 -31.74 -31.49 -13.30
CA ARG A 82 -32.65 -32.18 -12.36
C ARG A 82 -32.95 -31.29 -11.15
N ASN A 83 -34.21 -31.28 -10.69
CA ASN A 83 -34.69 -30.62 -9.46
C ASN A 83 -34.14 -31.32 -8.20
N GLU A 84 -32.81 -31.42 -8.05
CA GLU A 84 -32.18 -31.91 -6.82
C GLU A 84 -31.69 -30.71 -6.01
N ALA A 85 -32.30 -30.56 -4.83
CA ALA A 85 -31.99 -29.53 -3.85
C ALA A 85 -30.48 -29.51 -3.53
N LEU A 86 -29.94 -28.31 -3.33
CA LEU A 86 -28.54 -28.09 -3.00
C LEU A 86 -28.18 -28.82 -1.68
N HIS A 87 -27.19 -29.72 -1.74
CA HIS A 87 -26.64 -30.33 -0.52
C HIS A 87 -26.17 -29.22 0.44
N TRP A 88 -26.65 -29.28 1.68
CA TRP A 88 -26.44 -28.26 2.70
C TRP A 88 -24.95 -27.97 2.97
N GLY A 89 -24.07 -28.98 2.89
CA GLY A 89 -22.64 -28.83 3.13
C GLY A 89 -21.95 -27.85 2.17
N PRO A 90 -21.92 -28.14 0.85
CA PRO A 90 -21.35 -27.21 -0.13
C PRO A 90 -21.98 -25.81 -0.13
N ALA A 91 -23.28 -25.71 0.18
CA ALA A 91 -23.98 -24.43 0.27
C ALA A 91 -23.44 -23.56 1.42
N VAL A 92 -23.27 -24.15 2.61
CA VAL A 92 -22.75 -23.45 3.80
C VAL A 92 -21.30 -23.01 3.58
N ILE A 93 -20.46 -23.86 2.99
CA ILE A 93 -19.06 -23.53 2.67
C ILE A 93 -19.01 -22.38 1.66
N SER A 94 -19.84 -22.41 0.61
CA SER A 94 -19.92 -21.33 -0.38
C SER A 94 -20.33 -20.01 0.27
N GLY A 95 -21.36 -20.02 1.12
CA GLY A 95 -21.82 -18.84 1.85
C GLY A 95 -20.75 -18.25 2.74
N PHE A 96 -19.97 -19.10 3.44
CA PHE A 96 -18.84 -18.67 4.25
C PHE A 96 -17.77 -17.95 3.41
N PHE A 97 -17.36 -18.53 2.28
CA PHE A 97 -16.34 -17.90 1.43
C PHE A 97 -16.84 -16.61 0.77
N VAL A 98 -18.12 -16.53 0.37
CA VAL A 98 -18.72 -15.28 -0.12
C VAL A 98 -18.68 -14.21 0.96
N LEU A 99 -19.06 -14.55 2.20
CA LEU A 99 -19.00 -13.61 3.33
C LEU A 99 -17.58 -13.10 3.57
N VAL A 100 -16.58 -13.99 3.57
CA VAL A 100 -15.16 -13.63 3.74
C VAL A 100 -14.69 -12.73 2.60
N ALA A 101 -15.03 -13.04 1.35
CA ALA A 101 -14.64 -12.23 0.19
C ALA A 101 -15.27 -10.83 0.23
N VAL A 102 -16.56 -10.74 0.55
CA VAL A 102 -17.28 -9.46 0.70
C VAL A 102 -16.70 -8.65 1.85
N SER A 103 -16.45 -9.27 3.01
CA SER A 103 -15.84 -8.61 4.15
C SER A 103 -14.43 -8.12 3.82
N GLY A 104 -13.61 -8.94 3.15
CA GLY A 104 -12.26 -8.56 2.73
C GLY A 104 -12.26 -7.39 1.75
N ALA A 105 -13.18 -7.39 0.78
CA ALA A 105 -13.35 -6.28 -0.15
C ALA A 105 -13.78 -4.98 0.56
N LEU A 106 -14.70 -5.07 1.53
CA LEU A 106 -15.10 -3.95 2.38
C LEU A 106 -13.91 -3.38 3.15
N PHE A 107 -13.08 -4.23 3.79
CA PHE A 107 -11.88 -3.78 4.49
C PHE A 107 -10.85 -3.15 3.57
N ALA A 108 -10.63 -3.70 2.38
CA ALA A 108 -9.72 -3.14 1.39
C ALA A 108 -10.19 -1.74 0.95
N ILE A 109 -11.49 -1.56 0.68
CA ILE A 109 -12.07 -0.26 0.33
C ILE A 109 -11.90 0.74 1.47
N VAL A 110 -12.14 0.33 2.72
CA VAL A 110 -11.94 1.19 3.90
C VAL A 110 -10.47 1.55 4.11
N ALA A 111 -9.55 0.63 3.84
CA ALA A 111 -8.12 0.88 3.94
C ALA A 111 -7.62 1.87 2.88
N GLU A 112 -8.13 1.78 1.65
CA GLU A 112 -7.73 2.67 0.54
C GLU A 112 -8.42 4.03 0.57
N ARG A 113 -9.70 4.09 0.96
CA ARG A 113 -10.54 5.29 0.83
C ARG A 113 -10.94 5.91 2.17
N GLY A 114 -10.66 5.25 3.29
CA GLY A 114 -11.16 5.63 4.62
C GLY A 114 -12.61 5.22 4.84
N ILE A 115 -13.08 5.31 6.09
CA ILE A 115 -14.46 5.04 6.49
C ILE A 115 -15.39 6.15 5.97
N THR A 116 -16.58 5.79 5.48
CA THR A 116 -17.58 6.77 4.99
C THR A 116 -18.12 7.67 6.12
N PRO A 117 -18.54 8.93 5.83
CA PRO A 117 -18.97 9.92 6.84
C PRO A 117 -20.19 9.51 7.69
N SER A 118 -20.95 8.51 7.23
CA SER A 118 -22.12 7.99 7.95
C SER A 118 -21.73 6.98 9.02
N LEU A 119 -20.71 6.15 8.75
CA LEU A 119 -20.23 5.14 9.68
C LEU A 119 -19.29 5.75 10.73
N SER A 120 -18.52 6.79 10.37
CA SER A 120 -17.65 7.51 11.31
C SER A 120 -18.42 8.15 12.46
N ARG A 121 -19.60 8.72 12.19
CA ARG A 121 -20.48 9.33 13.20
C ARG A 121 -21.11 8.33 14.17
N TRP A 122 -21.25 7.07 13.78
CA TRP A 122 -21.78 6.01 14.63
C TRP A 122 -20.69 5.32 15.46
N LEU A 123 -19.49 5.15 14.88
CA LEU A 123 -18.38 4.44 15.52
C LEU A 123 -17.55 5.33 16.45
N PHE A 124 -17.41 6.62 16.12
CA PHE A 124 -16.62 7.57 16.90
C PHE A 124 -17.53 8.63 17.52
N PRO A 125 -17.54 8.81 18.86
CA PRO A 125 -18.23 9.92 19.49
C PRO A 125 -17.64 11.24 18.97
N ALA A 126 -18.51 12.21 18.67
CA ALA A 126 -18.13 13.51 18.16
C ALA A 126 -17.15 14.19 19.13
N THR A 127 -15.89 14.32 18.72
CA THR A 127 -14.87 15.01 19.50
C THR A 127 -15.10 16.51 19.40
N SER A 128 -15.25 17.18 20.54
CA SER A 128 -15.53 18.61 20.69
C SER A 128 -14.32 19.52 20.38
N SER A 129 -13.45 19.11 19.46
CA SER A 129 -12.20 19.84 19.16
C SER A 129 -11.71 19.64 17.72
N GLY A 130 -12.55 19.96 16.72
CA GLY A 130 -12.11 20.34 15.35
C GLY A 130 -11.11 19.43 14.61
N ARG A 131 -10.90 18.20 15.06
CA ARG A 131 -9.83 17.31 14.60
C ARG A 131 -10.47 16.15 13.86
N GLU A 132 -10.44 16.22 12.53
CA GLU A 132 -10.83 15.10 11.68
C GLU A 132 -9.93 13.89 11.98
N VAL A 133 -10.52 12.85 12.54
CA VAL A 133 -9.87 11.55 12.74
C VAL A 133 -10.00 10.79 11.42
N THR A 134 -8.89 10.67 10.69
CA THR A 134 -8.84 9.86 9.47
C THR A 134 -8.51 8.41 9.86
N SER A 135 -9.27 7.45 9.34
CA SER A 135 -9.06 6.01 9.56
C SER A 135 -8.10 5.38 8.53
N VAL A 136 -7.51 6.21 7.67
CA VAL A 136 -6.54 5.75 6.67
C VAL A 136 -5.29 5.33 7.45
N PHE A 137 -4.81 4.12 7.22
CA PHE A 137 -3.44 3.75 7.57
C PHE A 137 -2.56 4.29 6.45
N PRO A 138 -1.89 5.44 6.60
CA PRO A 138 -0.87 5.82 5.64
C PRO A 138 0.27 4.85 5.94
N GLY A 139 0.46 3.87 5.06
CA GLY A 139 1.48 2.85 5.26
C GLY A 139 2.75 3.50 5.80
N VAL A 140 3.21 3.09 6.99
CA VAL A 140 4.35 3.71 7.69
C VAL A 140 5.68 3.30 7.03
N ILE A 141 5.60 2.95 5.76
CA ILE A 141 6.56 2.19 5.00
C ILE A 141 6.46 2.77 3.59
N SER A 142 7.33 3.74 3.30
CA SER A 142 7.47 4.37 1.98
C SER A 142 8.06 3.41 0.92
N HIS A 143 8.29 2.15 1.27
CA HIS A 143 8.88 1.16 0.38
C HIS A 143 8.06 -0.12 0.46
N ASP A 144 7.51 -0.53 -0.67
CA ASP A 144 6.79 -1.79 -0.89
C ASP A 144 7.77 -2.97 -0.65
N PHE A 145 8.16 -3.23 0.61
CA PHE A 145 9.30 -4.07 1.01
C PHE A 145 9.13 -5.55 0.61
N GLN A 146 7.96 -5.94 0.14
CA GLN A 146 7.72 -7.29 -0.38
C GLN A 146 8.10 -7.45 -1.86
N LYS A 147 8.47 -6.37 -2.56
CA LYS A 147 9.06 -6.46 -3.90
C LYS A 147 10.58 -6.35 -3.81
N LYS A 148 11.23 -7.52 -3.87
CA LYS A 148 12.62 -7.77 -4.32
C LYS A 148 13.74 -7.50 -3.29
N GLU A 149 14.44 -8.57 -2.91
CA GLU A 149 15.77 -8.54 -2.26
C GLU A 149 16.73 -7.54 -2.91
N ALA A 150 16.67 -7.36 -4.24
CA ALA A 150 17.48 -6.38 -4.95
C ALA A 150 17.25 -4.94 -4.47
N LEU A 151 16.00 -4.50 -4.29
CA LEU A 151 15.70 -3.14 -3.79
C LEU A 151 16.13 -2.97 -2.33
N TYR A 152 16.07 -4.05 -1.54
CA TYR A 152 16.57 -4.05 -0.17
C TYR A 152 18.10 -3.99 -0.13
N ASN A 153 18.80 -4.72 -0.99
CA ASN A 153 20.25 -4.68 -1.11
C ASN A 153 20.72 -3.31 -1.61
N ASP A 154 20.04 -2.72 -2.58
CA ASP A 154 20.32 -1.35 -3.05
C ASP A 154 20.12 -0.33 -1.92
N TYR A 155 19.06 -0.47 -1.13
CA TYR A 155 18.83 0.35 0.06
C TYR A 155 19.93 0.17 1.12
N LEU A 156 20.33 -1.08 1.41
CA LEU A 156 21.42 -1.36 2.34
C LEU A 156 22.75 -0.78 1.85
N GLN A 157 23.05 -0.89 0.56
CA GLN A 157 24.22 -0.27 -0.05
C GLN A 157 24.18 1.25 0.05
N GLN A 158 23.03 1.88 -0.17
CA GLN A 158 22.86 3.33 0.00
C GLN A 158 23.06 3.75 1.46
N VAL A 159 22.48 3.02 2.42
CA VAL A 159 22.65 3.28 3.86
C VAL A 159 24.11 3.11 4.28
N GLU A 160 24.79 2.08 3.77
CA GLU A 160 26.20 1.83 4.09
C GLU A 160 27.12 2.89 3.44
N ALA A 161 26.88 3.25 2.18
CA ALA A 161 27.58 4.35 1.51
C ALA A 161 27.37 5.68 2.25
N GLN A 162 26.15 5.94 2.71
CA GLN A 162 25.82 7.09 3.54
C GLN A 162 26.58 7.07 4.88
N ARG A 163 26.69 5.91 5.52
CA ARG A 163 27.46 5.73 6.77
C ARG A 163 28.96 5.94 6.56
N GLN A 164 29.53 5.35 5.50
CA GLN A 164 30.95 5.49 5.18
C GLN A 164 31.33 6.94 4.90
N ARG A 165 30.47 7.67 4.19
CA ARG A 165 30.63 9.11 3.90
C ARG A 165 30.58 9.98 5.15
N GLY A 166 29.80 9.57 6.15
CA GLY A 166 29.81 10.18 7.49
C GLY A 166 29.36 11.64 7.55
N TRP A 167 28.52 12.10 6.61
CA TRP A 167 27.98 13.46 6.69
C TRP A 167 27.15 13.65 7.95
N GLN A 168 27.36 14.80 8.59
CA GLN A 168 26.63 15.23 9.76
C GLN A 168 25.60 16.27 9.33
N VAL A 169 24.32 15.92 9.48
CA VAL A 169 23.21 16.80 9.13
C VAL A 169 22.53 17.29 10.40
N ARG A 170 22.66 18.59 10.68
CA ARG A 170 21.93 19.28 11.75
C ARG A 170 20.74 20.00 11.13
N LYS A 171 19.60 19.94 11.79
CA LYS A 171 18.33 20.46 11.26
C LYS A 171 17.49 21.01 12.39
N GLY A 172 16.74 22.07 12.11
CA GLY A 172 15.84 22.68 13.08
C GLY A 172 15.13 23.90 12.52
N TRP A 173 14.14 24.36 13.28
CA TRP A 173 13.47 25.62 13.01
C TRP A 173 14.25 26.77 13.66
N LEU A 174 14.28 27.92 13.01
CA LEU A 174 14.92 29.11 13.58
C LEU A 174 14.06 29.72 14.71
N ASN A 175 12.74 29.63 14.56
CA ASN A 175 11.74 30.02 15.55
C ASN A 175 10.78 28.85 15.78
N GLU A 176 10.04 28.87 16.88
CA GLU A 176 9.06 27.82 17.17
C GLU A 176 7.96 27.80 16.09
N PRO A 177 7.72 26.65 15.43
CA PRO A 177 6.83 26.60 14.29
C PRO A 177 5.34 26.56 14.73
N LEU A 178 4.56 27.47 14.17
CA LEU A 178 3.12 27.63 14.42
C LEU A 178 2.31 27.29 13.16
N VAL A 179 1.06 26.86 13.34
CA VAL A 179 0.13 26.60 12.23
C VAL A 179 -0.07 27.84 11.36
N ASP A 180 -0.01 27.64 10.05
CA ASP A 180 -0.22 28.67 9.02
C ASP A 180 0.74 29.87 9.13
N VAL A 181 1.83 29.73 9.89
CA VAL A 181 2.87 30.76 10.03
C VAL A 181 4.11 30.34 9.23
N PRO A 182 4.54 31.16 8.24
CA PRO A 182 5.79 30.94 7.54
C PRO A 182 6.96 30.95 8.52
N THR A 183 7.63 29.81 8.68
CA THR A 183 8.74 29.65 9.62
C THR A 183 9.98 29.20 8.88
N VAL A 184 11.13 29.76 9.24
CA VAL A 184 12.40 29.40 8.61
C VAL A 184 12.86 28.04 9.13
N PHE A 185 12.97 27.08 8.22
CA PHE A 185 13.60 25.79 8.45
C PHE A 185 15.04 25.82 7.96
N ARG A 186 15.97 25.35 8.79
CA ARG A 186 17.40 25.44 8.54
C ARG A 186 18.07 24.08 8.69
N VAL A 187 18.99 23.80 7.77
CA VAL A 187 19.78 22.58 7.72
C VAL A 187 21.25 22.95 7.54
N ALA A 188 22.12 22.44 8.41
CA ALA A 188 23.57 22.51 8.25
C ALA A 188 24.10 21.12 7.88
N VAL A 189 24.89 21.04 6.82
CA VAL A 189 25.48 19.79 6.31
C VAL A 189 26.99 19.90 6.35
N GLN A 190 27.62 18.99 7.09
CA GLN A 190 29.07 18.91 7.24
C GLN A 190 29.57 17.51 6.87
N THR A 191 30.80 17.41 6.38
CA THR A 191 31.46 16.11 6.18
C THR A 191 31.84 15.50 7.53
N ARG A 192 32.34 14.25 7.50
CA ARG A 192 32.85 13.57 8.70
C ARG A 192 34.00 14.36 9.36
N GLU A 193 34.78 15.08 8.55
CA GLU A 193 35.92 15.92 8.94
C GLU A 193 35.49 17.33 9.38
N GLY A 194 34.18 17.63 9.36
CA GLY A 194 33.63 18.93 9.77
C GLY A 194 33.66 20.01 8.69
N GLN A 195 34.04 19.68 7.46
CA GLN A 195 34.03 20.63 6.35
C GLN A 195 32.58 20.88 5.86
N PRO A 196 32.20 22.12 5.52
CA PRO A 196 30.87 22.40 4.99
C PRO A 196 30.67 21.71 3.64
N VAL A 197 29.50 21.08 3.45
CA VAL A 197 29.12 20.49 2.16
C VAL A 197 28.38 21.56 1.35
N THR A 198 29.10 22.24 0.46
CA THR A 198 28.55 23.30 -0.40
C THR A 198 28.01 22.76 -1.73
N GLU A 199 27.20 23.57 -2.41
CA GLU A 199 26.64 23.29 -3.74
C GLU A 199 25.85 21.97 -3.80
N ALA A 200 25.25 21.56 -2.67
CA ALA A 200 24.38 20.40 -2.62
C ALA A 200 22.93 20.81 -2.86
N GLU A 201 22.19 19.98 -3.58
CA GLU A 201 20.75 20.09 -3.66
C GLU A 201 20.13 19.50 -2.39
N ALA A 202 19.68 20.36 -1.49
CA ALA A 202 19.01 19.98 -0.26
C ALA A 202 17.50 20.28 -0.35
N GLY A 203 16.67 19.31 0.00
CA GLY A 203 15.22 19.46 -0.04
C GLY A 203 14.53 18.24 0.57
N GLY A 204 13.21 18.27 0.64
CA GLY A 204 12.49 17.19 1.29
C GLY A 204 11.00 17.40 1.35
N GLU A 205 10.37 16.58 2.18
CA GLU A 205 8.93 16.60 2.37
C GLU A 205 8.60 16.48 3.86
N PHE A 206 7.67 17.32 4.31
CA PHE A 206 6.99 17.11 5.58
C PHE A 206 5.77 16.24 5.32
N LEU A 207 5.82 15.00 5.81
CA LEU A 207 4.79 13.99 5.61
C LEU A 207 3.81 13.99 6.77
N ARG A 208 2.51 13.98 6.47
CA ARG A 208 1.47 13.89 7.48
C ARG A 208 1.22 12.41 7.82
N PRO A 209 1.36 12.00 9.11
CA PRO A 209 1.17 10.60 9.51
C PRO A 209 -0.25 10.05 9.36
N SER A 210 -1.21 10.81 8.83
CA SER A 210 -2.63 10.43 8.76
C SER A 210 -3.25 10.68 7.38
N ASP A 211 -2.58 11.46 6.50
CA ASP A 211 -3.12 11.86 5.20
C ASP A 211 -2.00 12.34 4.27
N SER A 212 -1.52 11.47 3.38
CA SER A 212 -0.44 11.81 2.43
C SER A 212 -0.82 12.89 1.41
N LYS A 213 -2.11 13.21 1.24
CA LYS A 213 -2.53 14.32 0.37
C LYS A 213 -2.15 15.68 0.91
N ARG A 214 -1.75 15.75 2.18
CA ARG A 214 -1.33 16.98 2.86
C ARG A 214 0.19 17.04 3.06
N ASP A 215 0.94 16.17 2.38
CA ASP A 215 2.39 16.19 2.41
C ASP A 215 2.90 17.47 1.74
N MET A 216 3.85 18.14 2.39
CA MET A 216 4.33 19.45 1.98
C MET A 216 5.79 19.35 1.51
N PRO A 217 6.06 19.40 0.20
CA PRO A 217 7.43 19.44 -0.31
C PRO A 217 8.05 20.81 -0.09
N PHE A 218 9.36 20.82 0.14
CA PHE A 218 10.15 22.04 0.23
C PHE A 218 11.52 21.86 -0.41
N LYS A 219 12.07 22.95 -0.92
CA LYS A 219 13.45 23.04 -1.41
C LYS A 219 14.21 24.02 -0.53
N LEU A 220 15.43 23.66 -0.18
CA LEU A 220 16.32 24.54 0.56
C LEU A 220 17.25 25.27 -0.42
N THR A 221 17.59 26.49 -0.05
CA THR A 221 18.57 27.31 -0.76
C THR A 221 19.79 27.48 0.13
N GLU A 222 20.99 27.34 -0.43
CA GLU A 222 22.23 27.58 0.30
C GLU A 222 22.36 29.07 0.60
N THR A 223 22.45 29.43 1.88
CA THR A 223 22.59 30.83 2.35
C THR A 223 24.03 31.13 2.77
N GLU A 224 24.70 30.13 3.33
CA GLU A 224 26.13 30.18 3.72
C GLU A 224 26.75 28.83 3.36
N PRO A 225 28.08 28.71 3.24
CA PRO A 225 28.74 27.44 2.93
C PRO A 225 28.27 26.30 3.84
N GLY A 226 27.56 25.32 3.27
CA GLY A 226 27.02 24.17 3.99
C GLY A 226 25.78 24.45 4.85
N LEU A 227 25.22 25.65 4.78
CA LEU A 227 23.98 26.06 5.46
C LEU A 227 22.87 26.32 4.46
N TYR A 228 21.79 25.58 4.60
CA TYR A 228 20.65 25.57 3.70
C TYR A 228 19.40 26.00 4.44
N GLN A 229 18.60 26.89 3.85
CA GLN A 229 17.40 27.45 4.48
C GLN A 229 16.23 27.50 3.51
N SER A 230 15.02 27.41 4.07
CA SER A 230 13.78 27.67 3.35
C SER A 230 12.70 28.17 4.31
N THR A 231 11.77 28.97 3.80
CA THR A 231 10.58 29.36 4.56
C THR A 231 9.48 28.36 4.26
N VAL A 232 9.03 27.65 5.29
CA VAL A 232 8.01 26.60 5.18
C VAL A 232 6.80 27.00 6.02
N THR A 233 5.61 26.84 5.44
CA THR A 233 4.32 27.03 6.12
C THR A 233 3.61 25.71 6.18
N LEU A 234 3.35 25.20 7.39
CA LEU A 234 2.61 23.95 7.60
C LEU A 234 1.18 24.27 8.02
N PRO A 235 0.17 23.78 7.29
CA PRO A 235 -1.21 24.24 7.47
C PRO A 235 -1.94 23.62 8.66
N LEU A 236 -1.30 22.68 9.38
CA LEU A 236 -1.99 21.86 10.39
C LEU A 236 -1.09 21.60 11.60
N ALA A 237 -1.69 21.69 12.78
CA ALA A 237 -1.04 21.41 14.06
C ALA A 237 -0.76 19.92 14.24
N GLY A 238 0.19 19.63 15.12
CA GLY A 238 0.55 18.30 15.59
C GLY A 238 1.80 17.75 14.93
N ARG A 239 1.92 16.43 14.91
CA ARG A 239 3.13 15.71 14.52
C ARG A 239 3.26 15.56 13.01
N TRP A 240 4.43 15.88 12.49
CA TRP A 240 4.84 15.71 11.10
C TRP A 240 6.13 14.87 11.03
N ASN A 241 6.21 13.98 10.05
CA ASN A 241 7.46 13.28 9.74
C ASN A 241 8.23 14.12 8.71
N LEU A 242 9.54 14.20 8.84
CA LEU A 242 10.41 14.86 7.88
C LEU A 242 11.24 13.81 7.14
N VAL A 243 11.22 13.86 5.81
CA VAL A 243 12.17 13.16 4.95
C VAL A 243 13.00 14.22 4.23
N LEU A 244 14.25 14.38 4.65
CA LEU A 244 15.21 15.30 4.06
C LEU A 244 16.19 14.53 3.18
N ARG A 245 16.45 15.03 1.98
CA ARG A 245 17.45 14.49 1.05
C ARG A 245 18.44 15.58 0.71
N VAL A 246 19.72 15.24 0.82
CA VAL A 246 20.84 16.09 0.41
C VAL A 246 21.57 15.35 -0.71
N ARG A 247 21.67 15.97 -1.87
CA ARG A 247 22.34 15.40 -3.04
C ARG A 247 23.51 16.26 -3.47
N ARG A 248 24.69 15.67 -3.63
CA ARG A 248 25.88 16.33 -4.19
C ARG A 248 26.46 15.46 -5.30
N GLY A 249 26.30 15.86 -6.56
CA GLY A 249 26.63 14.99 -7.69
C GLY A 249 25.79 13.71 -7.68
N GLU A 250 26.44 12.55 -7.61
CA GLU A 250 25.81 11.23 -7.52
C GLU A 250 25.49 10.80 -6.08
N ASP A 251 25.98 11.56 -5.11
CA ASP A 251 25.91 11.20 -3.71
C ASP A 251 24.59 11.65 -3.09
N ILE A 252 23.83 10.72 -2.51
CA ILE A 252 22.57 11.00 -1.83
C ILE A 252 22.71 10.67 -0.34
N HIS A 253 22.19 11.57 0.51
CA HIS A 253 22.10 11.39 1.95
C HIS A 253 20.67 11.67 2.41
N GLU A 254 19.96 10.64 2.90
CA GLU A 254 18.59 10.77 3.41
C GLU A 254 18.58 10.83 4.94
N VAL A 255 17.86 11.80 5.50
CA VAL A 255 17.65 11.95 6.95
C VAL A 255 16.17 11.94 7.24
N ARG A 256 15.77 11.12 8.22
CA ARG A 256 14.41 11.06 8.72
C ARG A 256 14.33 11.66 10.12
N ALA A 257 13.33 12.50 10.35
CA ALA A 257 13.09 13.11 11.65
C ALA A 257 11.59 13.30 11.89
N VAL A 258 11.24 13.79 13.07
CA VAL A 258 9.88 14.13 13.45
C VAL A 258 9.90 15.56 14.00
N THR A 259 8.87 16.34 13.69
CA THR A 259 8.66 17.68 14.24
C THR A 259 7.21 17.83 14.69
N GLU A 260 6.98 18.73 15.64
CA GLU A 260 5.66 19.06 16.16
C GLU A 260 5.38 20.53 15.89
N ILE A 261 4.19 20.80 15.35
CA ILE A 261 3.72 22.14 15.02
C ILE A 261 2.65 22.51 16.03
N LEU A 262 2.86 23.62 16.73
CA LEU A 262 1.94 24.04 17.78
C LEU A 262 0.67 24.64 17.16
N GLY A 263 -0.47 24.27 17.74
CA GLY A 263 -1.74 24.96 17.47
C GLY A 263 -1.69 26.39 18.00
N ARG A 264 -2.45 27.28 17.36
CA ARG A 264 -2.69 28.64 17.87
C ARG A 264 -3.67 28.61 19.03
#